data_AF-A0A8C3ECJ1-F1
#
_entry.id   AF-A0A8C3ECJ1-F1
#
_cell.length_a   1.000
_cell.length_b   1.000
_cell.length_c   1.000
_cell.angle_alpha   90.00
_cell.angle_beta   90.00
_cell.angle_gamma   90.00
#
_symmetry.space_group_name_H-M   'P 1'
#
loop_
_entity.id
_entity.type
_entity.pdbx_description
1 polymer ?
#
loop_
_entity_poly.entity_id
_entity_poly.type
_entity_poly.pdbx_seq_one_letter_code
_entity_poly.pdbx_strand_id
1 'polypeptide(L)'
;YLHRYPKCGQKVQETSPWSYFALFTRIVGGNQAKQGSHPWQVSLKRRQKHFCGGTIVSAQWVVTAAHCTLGRNLLQYLRVTAGEHDLRLKENSEQTLPVKSVIQHPKFDPRTPMNYDIALLKLDGTFNFSSSVLPACLPHPGEKFEAGFICTACGWGRLKENGLLPQVLYEVNLPILNSRECSRALSTLKKPIQGDTIICAGFPDGGRDACQGDSGGPLLCRGKHGAWTLAGVISWGMGCARGWIRNEKKKHYNRGSPGIFTDLSTVLSWIQETMNVLGWFLLHFCEWELISYSRLCIWTNFLFQIVYMYIVPEGNYIRLRFSHFDVEQETFCDYDSLSVYSKDDRLVGKFCGRDLPLPILIGSNSIRLKFVSDDEDYGTGFSITYKALTPDIPPDAGCESLAVLFEEGVLESMHYPEHYSNMADCQWIICAPKDHVVKLTYQYFEVEESEDCSCDAVTVYEDFCGFALPAPVLSSSAVMLVVFHSDETETFGGFRATVSFVHVPGNRRNLGK
;
A
#
# COMPACT_ATOMS: atom_id res chain seq x y z
N TYR A 1 -4.07 -28.54 13.62
CA TYR A 1 -3.16 -27.51 14.16
C TYR A 1 -2.30 -26.97 13.02
N LEU A 2 -2.84 -26.01 12.25
CA LEU A 2 -2.10 -25.32 11.18
C LEU A 2 -1.36 -24.15 11.83
N HIS A 3 -0.03 -24.24 11.92
CA HIS A 3 0.80 -23.10 12.31
C HIS A 3 0.63 -21.98 11.27
N ARG A 4 -0.15 -20.94 11.62
CA ARG A 4 -0.20 -19.69 10.86
C ARG A 4 1.20 -19.07 10.92
N TYR A 5 1.87 -18.95 9.78
CA TYR A 5 3.09 -18.14 9.67
C TYR A 5 2.77 -16.71 10.17
N PRO A 6 3.59 -16.12 11.06
CA PRO A 6 3.33 -14.79 11.57
C PRO A 6 3.43 -13.76 10.42
N LYS A 7 2.43 -12.88 10.34
CA LYS A 7 2.41 -11.76 9.39
C LYS A 7 3.53 -10.77 9.79
N CYS A 8 4.26 -10.24 8.81
CA CYS A 8 5.31 -9.24 9.06
C CYS A 8 4.71 -7.94 9.64
N GLY A 9 5.54 -7.16 10.34
CA GLY A 9 5.21 -5.79 10.74
C GLY A 9 4.04 -5.66 11.74
N GLN A 10 3.61 -6.74 12.40
CA GLN A 10 2.55 -6.71 13.42
C GLN A 10 3.15 -6.75 14.83
N LYS A 11 2.79 -5.79 15.70
CA LYS A 11 3.10 -5.87 17.14
C LYS A 11 2.00 -6.67 17.85
N VAL A 12 2.39 -7.58 18.74
CA VAL A 12 1.44 -8.30 19.61
C VAL A 12 0.93 -7.32 20.68
N GLN A 13 -0.29 -6.80 20.48
CA GLN A 13 -1.11 -5.97 21.40
C GLN A 13 -0.42 -4.90 22.27
N GLU A 14 -0.67 -3.62 21.97
CA GLU A 14 -1.08 -2.63 22.98
C GLU A 14 -2.28 -1.86 22.41
N THR A 15 -3.47 -2.11 22.97
CA THR A 15 -4.65 -1.25 22.81
C THR A 15 -4.46 -0.02 23.68
N SER A 16 -4.07 1.11 23.07
CA SER A 16 -4.25 2.43 23.67
C SER A 16 -5.00 3.32 22.69
N PRO A 17 -5.99 4.13 23.14
CA PRO A 17 -6.63 5.14 22.31
C PRO A 17 -5.58 6.12 21.80
N TRP A 18 -5.63 6.42 20.50
CA TRP A 18 -4.78 7.42 19.88
C TRP A 18 -5.24 8.82 20.31
N SER A 19 -4.46 9.48 21.15
CA SER A 19 -4.59 10.91 21.41
C SER A 19 -3.87 11.67 20.29
N TYR A 20 -4.62 12.34 19.43
CA TYR A 20 -4.10 13.28 18.41
C TYR A 20 -3.28 14.44 19.02
N PHE A 21 -3.32 14.63 20.34
CA PHE A 21 -2.67 15.73 21.05
C PHE A 21 -1.23 15.44 21.54
N ALA A 22 -0.73 14.21 21.42
CA ALA A 22 0.65 13.87 21.83
C ALA A 22 1.74 14.20 20.78
N LEU A 23 1.37 14.71 19.62
CA LEU A 23 2.31 15.06 18.53
C LEU A 23 3.09 16.37 18.76
N PHE A 24 2.76 17.15 19.81
CA PHE A 24 3.38 18.46 20.07
C PHE A 24 4.14 18.60 21.39
N THR A 25 4.43 17.52 22.12
CA THR A 25 5.38 17.60 23.23
C THR A 25 6.82 17.60 22.71
N ARG A 26 7.52 18.72 22.91
CA ARG A 26 8.97 18.89 22.69
C ARG A 26 9.74 17.89 23.56
N ILE A 27 10.01 16.69 23.05
CA ILE A 27 10.91 15.72 23.67
C ILE A 27 12.17 15.60 22.81
N VAL A 28 13.31 15.95 23.40
CA VAL A 28 14.64 15.99 22.78
C VAL A 28 15.38 14.68 23.10
N GLY A 29 16.03 14.04 22.12
CA GLY A 29 16.97 12.94 22.38
C GLY A 29 16.42 11.52 22.49
N GLY A 30 15.29 11.20 21.85
CA GLY A 30 14.71 9.84 21.82
C GLY A 30 14.15 9.38 23.17
N ASN A 31 13.45 8.24 23.18
CA ASN A 31 12.92 7.61 24.38
C ASN A 31 13.50 6.21 24.54
N GLN A 32 13.69 5.76 25.78
CA GLN A 32 13.98 4.36 26.02
C GLN A 32 12.82 3.52 25.49
N ALA A 33 13.12 2.56 24.62
CA ALA A 33 12.10 1.68 24.04
C ALA A 33 11.53 0.76 25.15
N LYS A 34 10.28 0.33 25.02
CA LYS A 34 9.78 -0.73 25.90
C LYS A 34 10.38 -2.08 25.47
N GLN A 35 10.61 -2.98 26.43
CA GLN A 35 11.08 -4.33 26.11
C GLN A 35 10.11 -5.01 25.12
N GLY A 36 10.65 -5.59 24.04
CA GLY A 36 9.84 -6.23 22.99
C GLY A 36 9.09 -5.27 22.04
N SER A 37 9.21 -3.94 22.19
CA SER A 37 8.47 -3.00 21.33
C SER A 37 8.96 -2.95 19.88
N HIS A 38 10.19 -3.41 19.61
CA HIS A 38 10.80 -3.47 18.28
C HIS A 38 11.33 -4.88 18.01
N PRO A 39 10.44 -5.87 17.79
CA PRO A 39 10.81 -7.28 17.71
C PRO A 39 11.63 -7.65 16.45
N TRP A 40 11.74 -6.74 15.49
CA TRP A 40 12.55 -6.84 14.27
C TRP A 40 13.95 -6.28 14.42
N GLN A 41 14.26 -5.59 15.52
CA GLN A 41 15.59 -5.04 15.77
C GLN A 41 16.57 -6.17 16.05
N VAL A 42 17.75 -6.13 15.43
CA VAL A 42 18.86 -7.00 15.80
C VAL A 42 20.13 -6.23 16.12
N SER A 43 20.94 -6.84 16.97
CA SER A 43 22.27 -6.40 17.35
C SER A 43 23.32 -7.22 16.59
N LEU A 44 24.12 -6.56 15.75
CA LEU A 44 25.31 -7.16 15.14
C LEU A 44 26.44 -7.05 16.16
N LYS A 45 26.94 -8.21 16.58
CA LYS A 45 27.99 -8.32 17.59
C LYS A 45 29.28 -8.83 16.97
N ARG A 46 30.39 -8.16 17.29
CA ARG A 46 31.74 -8.63 17.03
C ARG A 46 32.39 -8.98 18.35
N ARG A 47 32.76 -10.25 18.53
CA ARG A 47 33.31 -10.76 19.82
C ARG A 47 32.41 -10.38 21.02
N GLN A 48 31.10 -10.62 20.88
CA GLN A 48 30.06 -10.31 21.88
C GLN A 48 29.82 -8.82 22.17
N LYS A 49 30.46 -7.89 21.45
CA LYS A 49 30.20 -6.45 21.59
C LYS A 49 29.35 -5.95 20.43
N HIS A 50 28.26 -5.28 20.75
CA HIS A 50 27.43 -4.55 19.80
C HIS A 50 28.28 -3.51 19.05
N PHE A 51 28.09 -3.41 17.73
CA PHE A 51 28.73 -2.38 16.92
C PHE A 51 27.84 -1.81 15.82
N CYS A 52 26.83 -2.54 15.37
CA CYS A 52 25.83 -2.10 14.40
C CYS A 52 24.47 -2.75 14.70
N GLY A 53 23.41 -2.14 14.18
CA GLY A 53 22.06 -2.69 14.11
C GLY A 53 21.79 -3.49 12.83
N GLY A 54 20.59 -4.04 12.77
CA GLY A 54 20.03 -4.73 11.61
C GLY A 54 18.53 -4.88 11.77
N THR A 55 17.87 -5.34 10.70
CA THR A 55 16.42 -5.59 10.69
C THR A 55 16.11 -7.00 10.20
N ILE A 56 15.29 -7.73 10.95
CA ILE A 56 14.75 -9.03 10.52
C ILE A 56 13.72 -8.79 9.41
N VAL A 57 13.92 -9.39 8.23
CA VAL A 57 12.95 -9.34 7.12
C VAL A 57 12.38 -10.72 6.79
N SER A 58 13.02 -11.79 7.26
CA SER A 58 12.48 -13.15 7.27
C SER A 58 13.17 -13.99 8.36
N ALA A 59 12.74 -15.24 8.53
CA ALA A 59 13.32 -16.12 9.55
C ALA A 59 14.83 -16.37 9.36
N GLN A 60 15.36 -16.25 8.13
CA GLN A 60 16.77 -16.50 7.81
C GLN A 60 17.54 -15.26 7.33
N TRP A 61 16.86 -14.14 7.09
CA TRP A 61 17.46 -12.97 6.45
C TRP A 61 17.35 -11.71 7.29
N VAL A 62 18.47 -10.99 7.36
CA VAL A 62 18.59 -9.69 8.03
C VAL A 62 19.15 -8.67 7.05
N VAL A 63 18.53 -7.48 7.03
CA VAL A 63 19.02 -6.30 6.31
C VAL A 63 19.89 -5.47 7.26
N THR A 64 21.03 -4.98 6.80
CA THR A 64 21.93 -4.07 7.54
C THR A 64 22.66 -3.14 6.57
N ALA A 65 23.50 -2.24 7.08
CA ALA A 65 24.32 -1.35 6.26
C ALA A 65 25.57 -2.06 5.76
N ALA A 66 25.98 -1.80 4.51
CA ALA A 66 27.15 -2.43 3.91
C ALA A 66 28.45 -2.03 4.61
N HIS A 67 28.55 -0.80 5.12
CA HIS A 67 29.73 -0.36 5.88
C HIS A 67 29.92 -1.12 7.19
N CYS A 68 28.83 -1.69 7.77
CA CYS A 68 28.91 -2.55 8.96
C CYS A 68 29.55 -3.90 8.66
N THR A 69 29.64 -4.29 7.39
CA THR A 69 30.17 -5.59 7.00
C THR A 69 31.59 -5.52 6.42
N LEU A 70 32.29 -4.41 6.65
CA LEU A 70 33.68 -4.22 6.22
C LEU A 70 34.65 -4.93 7.19
N GLY A 71 35.43 -5.89 6.68
CA GLY A 71 36.51 -6.50 7.45
C GLY A 71 36.92 -7.90 6.97
N ARG A 72 38.22 -8.21 7.02
CA ARG A 72 38.73 -9.56 6.73
C ARG A 72 38.26 -10.54 7.81
N ASN A 73 37.82 -11.74 7.41
CA ASN A 73 37.34 -12.82 8.28
C ASN A 73 36.08 -12.49 9.10
N LEU A 74 35.28 -11.48 8.71
CA LEU A 74 34.08 -11.04 9.43
C LEU A 74 33.14 -12.19 9.83
N LEU A 75 32.91 -13.12 8.91
CA LEU A 75 32.01 -14.26 9.11
C LEU A 75 32.38 -15.13 10.32
N GLN A 76 33.65 -15.20 10.71
CA GLN A 76 34.10 -16.03 11.84
C GLN A 76 33.68 -15.47 13.20
N TYR A 77 33.50 -14.15 13.31
CA TYR A 77 33.30 -13.46 14.58
C TYR A 77 32.04 -12.59 14.64
N LEU A 78 31.31 -12.49 13.53
CA LEU A 78 30.03 -11.81 13.44
C LEU A 78 28.91 -12.73 13.94
N ARG A 79 28.16 -12.24 14.92
CA ARG A 79 26.93 -12.87 15.40
C ARG A 79 25.79 -11.87 15.32
N VAL A 80 24.59 -12.35 15.04
CA VAL A 80 23.37 -11.56 15.01
C VAL A 80 22.50 -11.97 16.19
N THR A 81 22.15 -11.04 17.06
CA THR A 81 21.30 -11.27 18.24
C THR A 81 19.97 -10.56 18.05
N ALA A 82 18.87 -11.32 18.05
CA ALA A 82 17.50 -10.82 18.00
C ALA A 82 16.84 -10.90 19.39
N GLY A 83 15.81 -10.07 19.64
CA GLY A 83 15.05 -10.11 20.90
C GLY A 83 15.78 -9.58 22.13
N GLU A 84 16.88 -8.85 21.90
CA GLU A 84 17.68 -8.17 22.92
C GLU A 84 17.12 -6.77 23.20
N HIS A 85 17.16 -6.35 24.46
CA HIS A 85 16.74 -5.04 24.93
C HIS A 85 17.85 -4.35 25.74
N ASP A 86 18.50 -5.06 26.68
CA ASP A 86 19.62 -4.55 27.49
C ASP A 86 20.91 -5.33 27.22
N LEU A 87 21.89 -4.68 26.58
CA LEU A 87 23.18 -5.25 26.17
C LEU A 87 24.04 -5.79 27.33
N ARG A 88 23.70 -5.48 28.60
CA ARG A 88 24.42 -5.97 29.78
C ARG A 88 23.94 -7.33 30.26
N LEU A 89 22.69 -7.66 29.93
CA LEU A 89 22.01 -8.84 30.42
C LEU A 89 21.89 -9.84 29.28
N LYS A 90 21.77 -11.12 29.65
CA LYS A 90 21.35 -12.16 28.70
C LYS A 90 19.89 -12.48 29.00
N GLU A 91 18.99 -11.98 28.16
CA GLU A 91 17.55 -12.13 28.32
C GLU A 91 17.06 -13.45 27.71
N ASN A 92 15.99 -14.02 28.27
CA ASN A 92 15.44 -15.29 27.79
C ASN A 92 14.85 -15.19 26.37
N SER A 93 14.51 -13.99 25.92
CA SER A 93 14.01 -13.72 24.56
C SER A 93 15.10 -13.71 23.50
N GLU A 94 16.38 -13.67 23.88
CA GLU A 94 17.48 -13.50 22.95
C GLU A 94 17.74 -14.75 22.10
N GLN A 95 17.89 -14.51 20.80
CA GLN A 95 18.29 -15.53 19.83
C GLN A 95 19.54 -15.07 19.11
N THR A 96 20.67 -15.75 19.36
CA THR A 96 21.97 -15.41 18.74
C THR A 96 22.35 -16.43 17.67
N LEU A 97 22.34 -16.02 16.41
CA LEU A 97 22.68 -16.86 15.26
C LEU A 97 24.01 -16.45 14.61
N PRO A 98 24.81 -17.41 14.08
CA PRO A 98 25.94 -17.10 13.20
C PRO A 98 25.48 -16.64 11.82
N VAL A 99 26.36 -16.00 11.07
CA VAL A 99 26.11 -15.55 9.69
C VAL A 99 26.75 -16.52 8.71
N LYS A 100 25.94 -17.10 7.83
CA LYS A 100 26.38 -18.02 6.76
C LYS A 100 27.05 -17.28 5.61
N SER A 101 26.44 -16.18 5.17
CA SER A 101 26.97 -15.34 4.09
C SER A 101 26.55 -13.89 4.25
N VAL A 102 27.42 -12.99 3.80
CA VAL A 102 27.19 -11.55 3.70
C VAL A 102 27.14 -11.21 2.22
N ILE A 103 26.09 -10.52 1.79
CA ILE A 103 25.92 -10.08 0.40
C ILE A 103 25.76 -8.56 0.41
N GLN A 104 26.82 -7.84 0.03
CA GLN A 104 26.79 -6.39 -0.11
C GLN A 104 26.18 -6.02 -1.47
N HIS A 105 25.51 -4.87 -1.53
CA HIS A 105 25.07 -4.35 -2.82
C HIS A 105 26.27 -4.12 -3.75
N PRO A 106 26.24 -4.56 -5.02
CA PRO A 106 27.42 -4.53 -5.91
C PRO A 106 27.92 -3.12 -6.24
N LYS A 107 27.02 -2.13 -6.17
CA LYS A 107 27.34 -0.70 -6.37
C LYS A 107 27.84 0.02 -5.10
N PHE A 108 27.97 -0.67 -3.97
CA PHE A 108 28.50 -0.08 -2.75
C PHE A 108 30.00 0.21 -2.90
N ASP A 109 30.41 1.46 -2.65
CA ASP A 109 31.83 1.84 -2.59
C ASP A 109 32.19 2.33 -1.17
N PRO A 110 33.11 1.65 -0.45
CA PRO A 110 33.57 2.06 0.87
C PRO A 110 34.18 3.47 0.92
N ARG A 111 34.61 4.04 -0.22
CA ARG A 111 35.15 5.41 -0.32
C ARG A 111 34.04 6.48 -0.28
N THR A 112 32.82 6.11 -0.68
CA THR A 112 31.62 6.94 -0.63
C THR A 112 30.50 6.14 0.05
N PRO A 113 30.63 5.86 1.35
CA PRO A 113 29.89 4.81 2.03
C PRO A 113 28.41 5.13 2.27
N MET A 114 27.88 6.25 1.73
CA MET A 114 26.49 6.68 1.93
C MET A 114 25.58 6.26 0.77
N ASN A 115 26.13 5.89 -0.39
CA ASN A 115 25.35 5.44 -1.54
C ASN A 115 25.40 3.91 -1.64
N TYR A 116 24.25 3.28 -1.89
CA TYR A 116 24.08 1.83 -1.92
C TYR A 116 24.59 1.14 -0.65
N ASP A 117 24.47 1.80 0.51
CA ASP A 117 24.97 1.32 1.80
C ASP A 117 24.07 0.26 2.44
N ILE A 118 23.90 -0.85 1.73
CA ILE A 118 23.02 -1.94 2.13
C ILE A 118 23.66 -3.31 1.91
N ALA A 119 23.47 -4.19 2.88
CA ALA A 119 23.90 -5.58 2.83
C ALA A 119 22.82 -6.52 3.38
N LEU A 120 22.76 -7.72 2.83
CA LEU A 120 21.95 -8.82 3.33
C LEU A 120 22.84 -9.83 4.05
N LEU A 121 22.38 -10.23 5.24
CA LEU A 121 22.98 -11.31 6.02
C LEU A 121 22.09 -12.54 5.91
N LYS A 122 22.62 -13.63 5.35
CA LYS A 122 21.99 -14.94 5.42
C LYS A 122 22.48 -15.63 6.68
N LEU A 123 21.56 -15.99 7.57
CA LEU A 123 21.90 -16.63 8.84
C LEU A 123 22.18 -18.13 8.65
N ASP A 124 23.07 -18.65 9.49
CA ASP A 124 23.34 -20.08 9.62
C ASP A 124 22.38 -20.68 10.66
N GLY A 125 21.13 -20.86 10.24
CA GLY A 125 19.99 -21.18 11.09
C GLY A 125 18.81 -20.26 10.81
N THR A 126 17.72 -20.40 11.58
CA THR A 126 16.52 -19.57 11.46
C THR A 126 16.06 -19.08 12.82
N PHE A 127 15.56 -17.85 12.89
CA PHE A 127 14.89 -17.35 14.08
C PHE A 127 13.58 -18.08 14.32
N ASN A 128 13.31 -18.37 15.58
CA ASN A 128 12.01 -18.84 16.05
C ASN A 128 11.18 -17.62 16.44
N PHE A 129 10.17 -17.31 15.64
CA PHE A 129 9.36 -16.13 15.88
C PHE A 129 8.58 -16.20 17.19
N SER A 130 8.62 -15.11 17.95
CA SER A 130 8.03 -14.95 19.28
C SER A 130 7.51 -13.51 19.45
N SER A 131 6.92 -13.17 20.59
CA SER A 131 6.49 -11.78 20.86
C SER A 131 7.62 -10.74 20.78
N SER A 132 8.87 -11.16 21.01
CA SER A 132 10.05 -10.29 21.00
C SER A 132 10.93 -10.47 19.76
N VAL A 133 10.60 -11.41 18.86
CA VAL A 133 11.35 -11.70 17.64
C VAL A 133 10.38 -11.89 16.48
N LEU A 134 10.22 -10.88 15.63
CA LEU A 134 9.30 -10.87 14.48
C LEU A 134 9.92 -10.11 13.31
N PRO A 135 9.56 -10.44 12.05
CA PRO A 135 10.07 -9.72 10.90
C PRO A 135 9.32 -8.39 10.69
N ALA A 136 10.04 -7.36 10.23
CA ALA A 136 9.44 -6.15 9.65
C ALA A 136 9.00 -6.44 8.21
N CYS A 137 8.01 -5.70 7.70
CA CYS A 137 7.64 -5.81 6.29
C CYS A 137 8.65 -5.08 5.40
N LEU A 138 8.93 -5.63 4.22
CA LEU A 138 9.55 -4.88 3.13
C LEU A 138 8.47 -4.01 2.46
N PRO A 139 8.83 -2.87 1.86
CA PRO A 139 7.89 -2.05 1.11
C PRO A 139 7.39 -2.78 -0.13
N HIS A 140 6.18 -2.45 -0.58
CA HIS A 140 5.65 -2.95 -1.84
C HIS A 140 6.35 -2.26 -3.02
N PRO A 141 6.45 -2.91 -4.20
CA PRO A 141 6.97 -2.26 -5.39
C PRO A 141 6.22 -0.96 -5.70
N GLY A 142 6.94 0.16 -5.76
CA GLY A 142 6.35 1.49 -5.99
C GLY A 142 5.79 2.19 -4.74
N GLU A 143 5.80 1.55 -3.57
CA GLU A 143 5.47 2.20 -2.29
C GLU A 143 6.51 3.29 -1.98
N LYS A 144 6.04 4.52 -1.79
CA LYS A 144 6.87 5.68 -1.45
C LYS A 144 6.45 6.25 -0.11
N PHE A 145 7.43 6.66 0.68
CA PHE A 145 7.22 7.36 1.93
C PHE A 145 7.31 8.87 1.68
N GLU A 146 6.17 9.56 1.65
CA GLU A 146 6.10 10.98 1.31
C GLU A 146 6.74 11.88 2.37
N ALA A 147 7.11 13.09 1.98
CA ALA A 147 7.67 14.07 2.91
C ALA A 147 6.67 14.42 4.01
N GLY A 148 7.16 14.54 5.25
CA GLY A 148 6.35 14.75 6.44
C GLY A 148 5.82 13.47 7.10
N PHE A 149 5.95 12.31 6.46
CA PHE A 149 5.61 11.03 7.08
C PHE A 149 6.52 10.76 8.28
N ILE A 150 5.93 10.45 9.44
CA ILE A 150 6.70 10.20 10.68
C ILE A 150 7.08 8.73 10.76
N CYS A 151 8.37 8.46 10.79
CA CYS A 151 8.92 7.11 10.88
C CYS A 151 9.78 6.97 12.13
N THR A 152 9.93 5.74 12.62
CA THR A 152 10.64 5.43 13.86
C THR A 152 11.96 4.76 13.54
N ALA A 153 13.05 5.32 14.05
CA ALA A 153 14.36 4.68 14.09
C ALA A 153 14.62 4.13 15.50
N CYS A 154 15.33 3.01 15.61
CA CYS A 154 15.69 2.43 16.90
C CYS A 154 17.05 1.73 16.89
N GLY A 155 17.69 1.68 18.05
CA GLY A 155 19.01 1.07 18.23
C GLY A 155 19.66 1.40 19.57
N TRP A 156 20.94 1.02 19.69
CA TRP A 156 21.79 1.22 20.87
C TRP A 156 22.91 2.23 20.62
N GLY A 157 22.72 3.12 19.64
CA GLY A 157 23.65 4.19 19.31
C GLY A 157 23.70 5.28 20.37
N ARG A 158 24.77 6.07 20.32
CA ARG A 158 25.06 7.11 21.32
C ARG A 158 23.91 8.11 21.42
N LEU A 159 23.46 8.43 22.63
CA LEU A 159 22.36 9.38 22.84
C LEU A 159 22.75 10.85 22.56
N LYS A 160 24.05 11.12 22.49
CA LYS A 160 24.65 12.43 22.19
C LYS A 160 25.92 12.20 21.40
N GLU A 161 26.29 13.17 20.56
CA GLU A 161 27.56 13.14 19.85
C GLU A 161 28.72 12.99 20.85
N ASN A 162 29.60 12.00 20.62
CA ASN A 162 30.69 11.62 21.52
C ASN A 162 30.27 11.13 22.92
N GLY A 163 28.98 10.91 23.18
CA GLY A 163 28.45 10.36 24.43
C GLY A 163 28.68 8.86 24.59
N LEU A 164 28.35 8.28 25.74
CA LEU A 164 28.44 6.83 25.97
C LEU A 164 27.36 6.08 25.16
N LEU A 165 27.65 4.81 24.81
CA LEU A 165 26.66 3.93 24.21
C LEU A 165 25.63 3.53 25.28
N PRO A 166 24.33 3.80 25.06
CA PRO A 166 23.28 3.31 25.95
C PRO A 166 23.32 1.78 25.97
N GLN A 167 23.05 1.23 27.14
CA GLN A 167 23.00 -0.23 27.30
C GLN A 167 21.61 -0.77 26.97
N VAL A 168 20.59 0.09 27.00
CA VAL A 168 19.20 -0.25 26.71
C VAL A 168 18.81 0.30 25.35
N LEU A 169 17.87 -0.36 24.66
CA LEU A 169 17.34 0.05 23.35
C LEU A 169 16.60 1.39 23.44
N TYR A 170 16.84 2.29 22.49
CA TYR A 170 16.14 3.56 22.33
C TYR A 170 15.38 3.62 21.00
N GLU A 171 14.37 4.49 20.95
CA GLU A 171 13.62 4.82 19.75
C GLU A 171 13.47 6.33 19.56
N VAL A 172 13.36 6.77 18.31
CA VAL A 172 13.12 8.16 17.95
C VAL A 172 12.23 8.29 16.72
N ASN A 173 11.28 9.21 16.77
CA ASN A 173 10.41 9.54 15.65
C ASN A 173 11.00 10.68 14.81
N LEU A 174 11.13 10.46 13.51
CA LEU A 174 11.76 11.35 12.54
C LEU A 174 10.84 11.54 11.32
N PRO A 175 10.56 12.78 10.89
CA PRO A 175 9.83 13.03 9.66
C PRO A 175 10.72 12.77 8.45
N ILE A 176 10.17 12.18 7.39
CA ILE A 176 10.82 12.07 6.08
C ILE A 176 10.91 13.46 5.43
N LEU A 177 12.06 13.78 4.84
CA LEU A 177 12.26 15.00 4.05
C LEU A 177 11.97 14.72 2.58
N ASN A 178 11.53 15.73 1.83
CA ASN A 178 11.54 15.64 0.38
C ASN A 178 12.98 15.67 -0.17
N SER A 179 13.16 15.11 -1.38
CA SER A 179 14.46 15.00 -2.06
C SER A 179 15.17 16.35 -2.24
N ARG A 180 14.42 17.45 -2.48
CA ARG A 180 14.99 18.80 -2.66
C ARG A 180 15.60 19.33 -1.37
N GLU A 181 14.89 19.20 -0.25
CA GLU A 181 15.37 19.64 1.06
C GLU A 181 16.54 18.81 1.56
N CYS A 182 16.47 17.49 1.38
CA CYS A 182 17.56 16.55 1.65
C CYS A 182 18.82 16.95 0.87
N SER A 183 18.72 17.06 -0.46
CA SER A 183 19.85 17.44 -1.33
C SER A 183 20.43 18.81 -0.98
N ARG A 184 19.58 19.80 -0.68
CA ARG A 184 20.02 21.13 -0.26
C ARG A 184 20.74 21.10 1.09
N ALA A 185 20.27 20.31 2.06
CA ALA A 185 20.94 20.19 3.34
C ALA A 185 22.32 19.53 3.18
N LEU A 186 22.40 18.45 2.41
CA LEU A 186 23.64 17.70 2.16
C LEU A 186 24.67 18.47 1.34
N SER A 187 24.25 19.37 0.45
CA SER A 187 25.18 20.20 -0.33
C SER A 187 25.89 21.27 0.51
N THR A 188 25.33 21.66 1.66
CA THR A 188 25.97 22.64 2.56
C THR A 188 27.14 22.07 3.38
N LEU A 189 27.38 20.76 3.30
CA LEU A 189 28.46 20.09 4.03
C LEU A 189 29.82 20.40 3.40
N LYS A 190 30.91 20.27 4.19
CA LYS A 190 32.28 20.51 3.68
C LYS A 190 32.61 19.63 2.47
N LYS A 191 32.09 18.41 2.46
CA LYS A 191 32.09 17.50 1.31
C LYS A 191 30.63 17.22 0.97
N PRO A 192 30.09 17.81 -0.11
CA PRO A 192 28.73 17.54 -0.54
C PRO A 192 28.49 16.05 -0.72
N ILE A 193 27.34 15.57 -0.26
CA ILE A 193 26.92 14.18 -0.40
C ILE A 193 25.85 14.13 -1.49
N GLN A 194 26.02 13.22 -2.44
CA GLN A 194 25.05 12.91 -3.49
C GLN A 194 24.94 11.39 -3.62
N GLY A 195 23.75 10.90 -3.90
CA GLY A 195 23.49 9.48 -4.07
C GLY A 195 22.04 9.22 -4.45
N ASP A 196 21.83 8.19 -5.27
CA ASP A 196 20.51 7.85 -5.84
C ASP A 196 19.64 7.05 -4.88
N THR A 197 20.26 6.47 -3.84
CA THR A 197 19.62 5.58 -2.88
C THR A 197 19.49 6.21 -1.50
N ILE A 198 19.49 7.54 -1.43
CA ILE A 198 19.47 8.28 -0.17
C ILE A 198 18.07 8.79 0.13
N ILE A 199 17.56 8.46 1.32
CA ILE A 199 16.42 9.11 1.95
C ILE A 199 16.88 9.83 3.22
N CYS A 200 16.37 11.05 3.43
CA CYS A 200 16.68 11.84 4.62
C CYS A 200 15.51 11.84 5.60
N ALA A 201 15.81 11.76 6.90
CA ALA A 201 14.81 11.97 7.95
C ALA A 201 15.36 12.85 9.09
N GLY A 202 14.50 13.66 9.70
CA GLY A 202 14.84 14.44 10.90
C GLY A 202 14.29 15.87 10.91
N PHE A 203 14.59 16.60 11.99
CA PHE A 203 14.10 17.97 12.17
C PHE A 203 15.18 19.00 11.79
N PRO A 204 14.83 20.06 11.03
CA PRO A 204 15.80 21.08 10.60
C PRO A 204 16.56 21.78 11.74
N ASP A 205 15.89 21.94 12.89
CA ASP A 205 16.47 22.50 14.12
C ASP A 205 17.46 21.54 14.82
N GLY A 206 17.48 20.25 14.42
CA GLY A 206 18.22 19.19 15.08
C GLY A 206 17.49 18.65 16.30
N GLY A 207 18.24 18.26 17.34
CA GLY A 207 17.72 17.78 18.62
C GLY A 207 17.21 16.33 18.65
N ARG A 208 16.95 15.72 17.48
CA ARG A 208 16.58 14.30 17.32
C ARG A 208 17.23 13.72 16.08
N ASP A 209 17.86 12.56 16.22
CA ASP A 209 18.60 11.89 15.14
C ASP A 209 18.92 10.44 15.52
N ALA A 210 19.26 9.61 14.53
CA ALA A 210 19.99 8.36 14.75
C ALA A 210 21.49 8.68 14.88
N CYS A 211 22.23 7.95 15.70
CA CYS A 211 23.61 8.30 16.04
C CYS A 211 24.56 7.09 15.95
N GLN A 212 25.84 7.31 16.26
CA GLN A 212 26.86 6.26 16.11
C GLN A 212 26.51 5.04 16.97
N GLY A 213 26.45 3.87 16.33
CA GLY A 213 26.02 2.59 16.94
C GLY A 213 24.63 2.15 16.47
N ASP A 214 23.81 3.05 15.91
CA ASP A 214 22.54 2.67 15.28
C ASP A 214 22.70 2.19 13.83
N SER A 215 23.89 2.39 13.23
CA SER A 215 24.20 2.02 11.84
C SER A 215 23.76 0.61 11.48
N GLY A 216 23.08 0.47 10.35
CA GLY A 216 22.46 -0.77 9.90
C GLY A 216 21.09 -1.07 10.51
N GLY A 217 20.68 -0.32 11.53
CA GLY A 217 19.34 -0.41 12.12
C GLY A 217 18.23 0.12 11.19
N PRO A 218 16.97 -0.10 11.56
CA PRO A 218 15.81 0.25 10.76
C PRO A 218 15.41 1.72 10.88
N LEU A 219 14.85 2.25 9.80
CA LEU A 219 13.86 3.32 9.78
C LEU A 219 12.52 2.74 9.35
N LEU A 220 11.57 2.64 10.27
CA LEU A 220 10.27 2.00 10.02
C LEU A 220 9.17 3.03 9.94
N CYS A 221 8.37 2.94 8.89
CA CYS A 221 7.18 3.75 8.73
C CYS A 221 5.94 2.86 8.93
N ARG A 222 4.88 3.43 9.50
CA ARG A 222 3.62 2.73 9.70
C ARG A 222 2.62 3.18 8.65
N GLY A 223 2.29 2.29 7.71
CA GLY A 223 1.31 2.57 6.66
C GLY A 223 -0.15 2.59 7.17
N LYS A 224 -1.10 3.00 6.32
CA LYS A 224 -2.54 3.13 6.67
C LYS A 224 -3.21 1.80 7.09
N HIS A 225 -2.62 0.66 6.74
CA HIS A 225 -3.04 -0.69 7.19
C HIS A 225 -2.46 -1.12 8.54
N GLY A 226 -1.67 -0.26 9.20
CA GLY A 226 -1.17 -0.45 10.56
C GLY A 226 0.09 -1.32 10.71
N ALA A 227 0.60 -1.91 9.61
CA ALA A 227 1.84 -2.68 9.60
C ALA A 227 3.10 -1.79 9.59
N TRP A 228 4.16 -2.26 10.24
CA TRP A 228 5.47 -1.61 10.28
C TRP A 228 6.34 -2.07 9.09
N THR A 229 6.65 -1.13 8.22
CA THR A 229 7.38 -1.35 6.97
C THR A 229 8.75 -0.69 7.04
N LEU A 230 9.80 -1.39 6.62
CA LEU A 230 11.17 -0.89 6.58
C LEU A 230 11.30 0.10 5.40
N ALA A 231 11.37 1.40 5.72
CA ALA A 231 11.51 2.45 4.73
C ALA A 231 12.97 2.76 4.39
N GLY A 232 13.87 2.55 5.36
CA GLY A 232 15.28 2.71 5.11
C GLY A 232 16.19 2.03 6.14
N VAL A 233 17.47 1.98 5.81
CA VAL A 233 18.53 1.47 6.68
C VAL A 233 19.39 2.64 7.16
N ILE A 234 19.63 2.73 8.47
CA ILE A 234 20.47 3.78 9.06
C ILE A 234 21.89 3.66 8.48
N SER A 235 22.34 4.68 7.76
CA SER A 235 23.66 4.70 7.12
C SER A 235 24.59 5.69 7.81
N TRP A 236 24.24 6.99 7.79
CA TRP A 236 25.18 8.03 8.17
C TRP A 236 24.51 9.32 8.68
N GLY A 237 25.30 10.23 9.26
CA GLY A 237 24.88 11.58 9.67
C GLY A 237 26.09 12.44 10.09
N MET A 238 26.04 13.75 9.84
CA MET A 238 27.11 14.68 10.27
C MET A 238 26.86 15.16 11.69
N GLY A 239 27.61 14.59 12.63
CA GLY A 239 27.33 14.74 14.07
C GLY A 239 26.11 13.90 14.45
N CYS A 240 25.54 14.18 15.62
CA CYS A 240 24.24 13.61 16.00
C CYS A 240 23.31 14.72 16.45
N ALA A 241 22.13 14.81 15.84
CA ALA A 241 21.09 15.78 16.20
C ALA A 241 21.51 17.25 16.05
N ARG A 242 22.44 17.54 15.13
CA ARG A 242 22.80 18.91 14.78
C ARG A 242 21.83 19.48 13.75
N GLY A 243 21.20 20.62 14.06
CA GLY A 243 20.34 21.30 13.09
C GLY A 243 21.11 21.81 11.88
N TRP A 244 20.50 21.73 10.71
CA TRP A 244 21.09 22.22 9.44
C TRP A 244 20.51 23.57 8.99
N ILE A 245 19.60 24.17 9.77
CA ILE A 245 19.13 25.53 9.51
C ILE A 245 20.31 26.50 9.46
N ARG A 246 20.38 27.24 8.35
CA ARG A 246 21.40 28.28 8.10
C ARG A 246 22.83 27.75 8.23
N ASN A 247 23.10 26.52 7.77
CA ASN A 247 24.44 25.93 7.76
C ASN A 247 25.51 26.85 7.15
N GLU A 248 25.14 27.67 6.16
CA GLU A 248 26.04 28.64 5.53
C GLU A 248 26.58 29.69 6.51
N LYS A 249 25.81 30.04 7.55
CA LYS A 249 26.24 30.96 8.62
C LYS A 249 27.05 30.26 9.71
N LYS A 250 27.12 28.93 9.71
CA LYS A 250 27.88 28.13 10.68
C LYS A 250 29.26 27.82 10.13
N LYS A 251 30.28 27.89 11.00
CA LYS A 251 31.60 27.34 10.70
C LYS A 251 31.48 25.86 10.33
N HIS A 252 32.31 25.37 9.41
CA HIS A 252 32.17 24.02 8.84
C HIS A 252 32.07 22.90 9.88
N TYR A 253 32.76 23.02 11.02
CA TYR A 253 32.74 22.01 12.09
C TYR A 253 31.50 22.06 13.00
N ASN A 254 30.64 23.08 12.87
CA ASN A 254 29.37 23.23 13.60
C ASN A 254 28.14 23.02 12.69
N ARG A 255 28.35 22.69 11.41
CA ARG A 255 27.27 22.34 10.49
C ARG A 255 26.67 20.99 10.89
N GLY A 256 25.37 20.84 10.67
CA GLY A 256 24.63 19.59 10.86
C GLY A 256 24.06 19.07 9.55
N SER A 257 23.51 17.87 9.57
CA SER A 257 22.75 17.30 8.45
C SER A 257 21.48 16.62 8.98
N PRO A 258 20.49 16.35 8.13
CA PRO A 258 19.52 15.30 8.43
C PRO A 258 20.22 13.95 8.60
N GLY A 259 19.53 12.99 9.23
CA GLY A 259 19.95 11.59 9.22
C GLY A 259 19.83 11.03 7.80
N ILE A 260 20.85 10.28 7.37
CA ILE A 260 20.96 9.67 6.05
C ILE A 260 20.67 8.18 6.18
N PHE A 261 19.72 7.72 5.40
CA PHE A 261 19.29 6.32 5.34
C PHE A 261 19.35 5.84 3.90
N THR A 262 19.60 4.55 3.70
CA THR A 262 19.44 3.92 2.38
C THR A 262 17.96 3.69 2.11
N ASP A 263 17.44 4.27 1.03
CA ASP A 263 16.04 4.19 0.63
C ASP A 263 15.71 2.79 0.11
N LEU A 264 14.89 2.05 0.87
CA LEU A 264 14.56 0.68 0.51
C LEU A 264 13.75 0.60 -0.78
N SER A 265 12.96 1.61 -1.14
CA SER A 265 12.19 1.61 -2.38
C SER A 265 13.10 1.55 -3.62
N THR A 266 14.30 2.11 -3.53
CA THR A 266 15.29 2.15 -4.63
C THR A 266 16.11 0.88 -4.78
N VAL A 267 16.25 0.11 -3.70
CA VAL A 267 17.07 -1.13 -3.67
C VAL A 267 16.22 -2.39 -3.48
N LEU A 268 14.89 -2.26 -3.49
CA LEU A 268 13.94 -3.35 -3.23
C LEU A 268 14.11 -4.51 -4.20
N SER A 269 14.25 -4.22 -5.50
CA SER A 269 14.44 -5.26 -6.53
C SER A 269 15.67 -6.11 -6.24
N TRP A 270 16.80 -5.47 -5.93
CA TRP A 270 18.02 -6.17 -5.54
C TRP A 270 17.83 -7.02 -4.27
N ILE A 271 17.11 -6.52 -3.26
CA ILE A 271 16.83 -7.29 -2.05
C ILE A 271 16.04 -8.56 -2.40
N GLN A 272 14.97 -8.41 -3.19
CA GLN A 272 14.09 -9.52 -3.58
C GLN A 272 14.81 -10.55 -4.44
N GLU A 273 15.57 -10.11 -5.44
CA GLU A 273 16.42 -10.96 -6.27
C GLU A 273 17.43 -11.71 -5.42
N THR A 274 18.17 -11.03 -4.55
CA THR A 274 19.21 -11.68 -3.74
C THR A 274 18.65 -12.69 -2.75
N MET A 275 17.47 -12.43 -2.17
CA MET A 275 16.79 -13.39 -1.30
C MET A 275 16.26 -14.62 -2.06
N ASN A 276 15.95 -14.47 -3.35
CA ASN A 276 15.49 -15.54 -4.25
C ASN A 276 16.62 -16.25 -5.03
N VAL A 277 17.82 -15.66 -5.10
CA VAL A 277 18.96 -16.20 -5.85
C VAL A 277 19.86 -17.02 -4.91
N LEU A 278 19.48 -18.29 -4.71
CA LEU A 278 20.37 -19.43 -4.41
C LEU A 278 19.79 -20.75 -4.98
N GLY A 279 18.97 -20.64 -6.03
CA GLY A 279 18.54 -21.75 -6.88
C GLY A 279 19.45 -21.86 -8.11
N TRP A 280 20.69 -22.33 -7.90
CA TRP A 280 21.59 -22.94 -8.90
C TRP A 280 22.40 -22.02 -9.83
N PHE A 281 23.69 -21.91 -9.50
CA PHE A 281 24.78 -21.75 -10.47
C PHE A 281 24.86 -22.99 -11.40
N LEU A 282 25.44 -22.81 -12.61
CA LEU A 282 25.73 -23.75 -13.72
C LEU A 282 24.69 -23.63 -14.86
N LEU A 283 24.94 -23.18 -16.10
CA LEU A 283 26.11 -23.15 -17.00
C LEU A 283 25.99 -21.92 -17.95
N HIS A 284 26.99 -21.04 -18.03
CA HIS A 284 27.95 -20.92 -19.14
C HIS A 284 27.38 -20.56 -20.55
N PHE A 285 27.74 -19.35 -20.99
CA PHE A 285 27.79 -18.78 -22.35
C PHE A 285 26.49 -18.65 -23.18
N CYS A 286 26.04 -17.41 -23.35
CA CYS A 286 25.96 -16.76 -24.67
C CYS A 286 25.84 -15.23 -24.49
N GLU A 287 26.92 -14.50 -24.78
CA GLU A 287 26.84 -13.09 -25.19
C GLU A 287 26.24 -13.06 -26.60
N TRP A 288 25.31 -12.13 -26.87
CA TRP A 288 25.27 -11.18 -28.00
C TRP A 288 23.96 -10.37 -27.93
N GLU A 289 24.03 -9.16 -28.47
CA GLU A 289 23.19 -7.99 -28.20
C GLU A 289 21.72 -8.03 -28.70
N LEU A 290 20.88 -7.28 -27.97
CA LEU A 290 19.74 -6.46 -28.40
C LEU A 290 18.63 -7.12 -29.27
N ILE A 291 17.51 -7.46 -28.62
CA ILE A 291 16.15 -6.89 -28.77
C ILE A 291 15.12 -7.87 -28.17
N SER A 292 14.40 -7.39 -27.14
CA SER A 292 12.97 -7.63 -26.83
C SER A 292 12.36 -9.05 -26.87
N TYR A 293 11.97 -9.49 -25.65
CA TYR A 293 10.93 -10.47 -25.22
C TYR A 293 11.12 -12.01 -25.20
N SER A 294 10.77 -12.55 -24.01
CA SER A 294 10.26 -13.89 -23.62
C SER A 294 11.27 -15.05 -23.49
N ARG A 295 11.19 -16.05 -22.58
CA ARG A 295 10.24 -16.53 -21.54
C ARG A 295 10.94 -17.71 -20.80
N LEU A 296 10.52 -18.04 -19.58
CA LEU A 296 10.25 -19.40 -19.03
C LEU A 296 9.99 -19.23 -17.51
N CYS A 297 8.79 -19.36 -16.94
CA CYS A 297 7.75 -20.38 -16.99
C CYS A 297 8.07 -21.67 -16.20
N ILE A 298 7.33 -21.87 -15.10
CA ILE A 298 7.10 -23.18 -14.49
C ILE A 298 5.65 -23.53 -14.77
N TRP A 299 5.44 -24.68 -15.42
CA TRP A 299 4.14 -25.19 -15.81
C TRP A 299 3.26 -25.49 -14.60
N THR A 300 2.21 -24.69 -14.41
CA THR A 300 0.82 -25.15 -14.31
C THR A 300 -0.10 -24.00 -14.73
N ASN A 301 -0.61 -24.05 -15.97
CA ASN A 301 -1.57 -23.15 -16.64
C ASN A 301 -1.26 -21.64 -16.60
N PHE A 302 -0.89 -21.09 -17.76
CA PHE A 302 -0.55 -19.69 -17.99
C PHE A 302 -1.77 -18.78 -17.81
N LEU A 303 -1.87 -18.16 -16.63
CA LEU A 303 -2.79 -17.04 -16.39
C LEU A 303 -1.95 -15.88 -15.83
N PHE A 304 -1.83 -14.81 -16.61
CA PHE A 304 -1.31 -13.52 -16.17
C PHE A 304 -2.39 -12.79 -15.37
N GLN A 305 -2.07 -12.39 -14.14
CA GLN A 305 -3.01 -11.64 -13.30
C GLN A 305 -2.36 -10.38 -12.75
N ILE A 306 -3.00 -9.24 -12.94
CA ILE A 306 -2.59 -7.93 -12.43
C ILE A 306 -3.72 -7.35 -11.59
N VAL A 307 -3.38 -6.77 -10.43
CA VAL A 307 -4.37 -6.15 -9.53
C VAL A 307 -3.99 -4.70 -9.29
N TYR A 308 -4.90 -3.77 -9.59
CA TYR A 308 -4.78 -2.34 -9.30
C TYR A 308 -5.69 -1.97 -8.15
N MET A 309 -5.30 -1.01 -7.32
CA MET A 309 -6.15 -0.49 -6.24
C MET A 309 -6.15 1.04 -6.30
N TYR A 310 -7.33 1.65 -6.43
CA TYR A 310 -7.48 3.10 -6.43
C TYR A 310 -8.26 3.51 -5.20
N ILE A 311 -7.74 4.50 -4.47
CA ILE A 311 -8.31 4.98 -3.20
C ILE A 311 -8.36 6.50 -3.27
N VAL A 312 -9.52 7.07 -2.98
CA VAL A 312 -9.75 8.52 -2.87
C VAL A 312 -10.03 8.88 -1.40
N PRO A 313 -9.98 10.18 -1.02
CA PRO A 313 -10.29 10.61 0.34
C PRO A 313 -11.64 10.08 0.84
N GLU A 314 -11.74 9.82 2.14
CA GLU A 314 -13.01 9.39 2.74
C GLU A 314 -14.10 10.45 2.52
N GLY A 315 -15.30 10.00 2.14
CA GLY A 315 -16.41 10.88 1.75
C GLY A 315 -16.47 11.25 0.26
N ASN A 316 -15.44 10.93 -0.53
CA ASN A 316 -15.44 11.14 -1.98
C ASN A 316 -15.77 9.86 -2.76
N TYR A 317 -16.37 10.03 -3.92
CA TYR A 317 -16.73 8.97 -4.85
C TYR A 317 -15.69 8.81 -5.96
N ILE A 318 -15.63 7.63 -6.58
CA ILE A 318 -14.68 7.33 -7.65
C ILE A 318 -15.42 7.24 -8.99
N ARG A 319 -15.07 8.13 -9.93
CA ARG A 319 -15.47 7.97 -11.33
C ARG A 319 -14.32 7.40 -12.15
N LEU A 320 -14.51 6.21 -12.70
CA LEU A 320 -13.62 5.58 -13.67
C LEU A 320 -14.03 5.99 -15.09
N ARG A 321 -13.07 6.31 -15.95
CA ARG A 321 -13.28 6.56 -17.37
C ARG A 321 -12.25 5.80 -18.19
N PHE A 322 -12.73 5.05 -19.18
CA PHE A 322 -11.91 4.34 -20.13
C PHE A 322 -11.52 5.28 -21.28
N SER A 323 -10.24 5.36 -21.60
CA SER A 323 -9.72 6.08 -22.77
C SER A 323 -9.23 5.15 -23.88
N HIS A 324 -9.00 3.88 -23.54
CA HIS A 324 -8.65 2.81 -24.47
C HIS A 324 -9.12 1.49 -23.86
N PHE A 325 -9.67 0.58 -24.67
CA PHE A 325 -10.07 -0.75 -24.23
C PHE A 325 -10.02 -1.73 -25.41
N ASP A 326 -9.11 -2.69 -25.33
CA ASP A 326 -8.91 -3.74 -26.32
C ASP A 326 -8.40 -4.98 -25.57
N VAL A 327 -9.37 -5.76 -25.10
CA VAL A 327 -9.20 -7.02 -24.39
C VAL A 327 -9.83 -8.12 -25.27
N GLU A 328 -9.38 -9.36 -25.18
CA GLU A 328 -9.92 -10.48 -25.98
C GLU A 328 -11.46 -10.45 -26.00
N GLN A 329 -12.05 -10.62 -27.17
CA GLN A 329 -13.49 -10.55 -27.34
C GLN A 329 -14.12 -11.92 -27.08
N GLU A 330 -14.83 -12.03 -25.96
CA GLU A 330 -15.53 -13.25 -25.58
C GLU A 330 -16.92 -12.93 -25.00
N THR A 331 -17.82 -13.92 -24.95
CA THR A 331 -19.21 -13.68 -24.55
C THR A 331 -19.35 -13.53 -23.03
N PHE A 332 -18.51 -14.22 -22.24
CA PHE A 332 -18.56 -14.24 -20.77
C PHE A 332 -17.28 -13.70 -20.08
N CYS A 333 -16.32 -13.25 -20.87
CA CYS A 333 -15.01 -12.77 -20.45
C CYS A 333 -14.22 -13.77 -19.60
N ASP A 334 -14.34 -15.08 -19.86
CA ASP A 334 -13.74 -16.11 -18.99
C ASP A 334 -12.23 -16.29 -19.14
N TYR A 335 -11.69 -15.83 -20.26
CA TYR A 335 -10.26 -15.73 -20.55
C TYR A 335 -9.74 -14.36 -20.14
N ASP A 336 -9.40 -13.50 -21.11
CA ASP A 336 -8.94 -12.15 -20.81
C ASP A 336 -10.09 -11.28 -20.30
N SER A 337 -9.93 -10.72 -19.10
CA SER A 337 -10.96 -9.87 -18.51
C SER A 337 -10.43 -8.85 -17.53
N LEU A 338 -11.04 -7.68 -17.54
CA LEU A 338 -10.90 -6.66 -16.53
C LEU A 338 -12.08 -6.71 -15.57
N SER A 339 -11.85 -7.14 -14.34
CA SER A 339 -12.83 -7.11 -13.26
C SER A 339 -12.62 -5.88 -12.36
N VAL A 340 -13.68 -5.12 -12.08
CA VAL A 340 -13.70 -4.02 -11.12
C VAL A 340 -14.34 -4.53 -9.84
N TYR A 341 -13.73 -4.31 -8.68
CA TYR A 341 -14.23 -4.65 -7.35
C TYR A 341 -14.32 -3.40 -6.48
N SER A 342 -15.29 -3.36 -5.55
CA SER A 342 -15.39 -2.29 -4.56
C SER A 342 -14.56 -2.56 -3.30
N LYS A 343 -14.68 -1.68 -2.30
CA LYS A 343 -14.06 -1.75 -0.98
C LYS A 343 -14.24 -3.10 -0.26
N ASP A 344 -15.36 -3.78 -0.46
CA ASP A 344 -15.70 -5.04 0.22
C ASP A 344 -15.41 -6.29 -0.62
N ASP A 345 -14.54 -6.18 -1.62
CA ASP A 345 -14.23 -7.25 -2.57
C ASP A 345 -15.43 -7.76 -3.40
N ARG A 346 -16.51 -6.98 -3.47
CA ARG A 346 -17.68 -7.26 -4.32
C ARG A 346 -17.38 -6.88 -5.78
N LEU A 347 -17.67 -7.78 -6.72
CA LEU A 347 -17.54 -7.53 -8.15
C LEU A 347 -18.55 -6.45 -8.59
N VAL A 348 -18.04 -5.39 -9.19
CA VAL A 348 -18.76 -4.23 -9.75
C VAL A 348 -19.08 -4.47 -11.22
N GLY A 349 -18.12 -5.00 -11.97
CA GLY A 349 -18.27 -5.34 -13.39
C GLY A 349 -17.08 -6.13 -13.91
N LYS A 350 -17.29 -6.93 -14.96
CA LYS A 350 -16.27 -7.72 -15.66
C LYS A 350 -16.37 -7.38 -17.14
N PHE A 351 -15.26 -6.92 -17.72
CA PHE A 351 -15.22 -6.33 -19.06
C PHE A 351 -14.20 -7.09 -19.92
N CYS A 352 -14.55 -7.31 -21.18
CA CYS A 352 -13.70 -7.86 -22.23
C CYS A 352 -14.18 -7.35 -23.60
N GLY A 353 -13.42 -7.60 -24.66
CA GLY A 353 -13.71 -7.08 -25.99
C GLY A 353 -13.11 -5.70 -26.29
N ARG A 354 -13.57 -5.12 -27.40
CA ARG A 354 -13.03 -3.87 -27.99
C ARG A 354 -13.92 -2.65 -27.80
N ASP A 355 -15.15 -2.86 -27.31
CA ASP A 355 -16.06 -1.76 -27.05
C ASP A 355 -15.62 -1.01 -25.80
N LEU A 356 -15.51 0.32 -25.92
CA LEU A 356 -15.06 1.16 -24.82
C LEU A 356 -16.13 1.17 -23.72
N PRO A 357 -15.86 0.67 -22.50
CA PRO A 357 -16.88 0.65 -21.45
C PRO A 357 -17.28 2.07 -21.05
N LEU A 358 -18.55 2.26 -20.72
CA LEU A 358 -19.04 3.52 -20.18
C LEU A 358 -18.29 3.90 -18.89
N PRO A 359 -18.15 5.20 -18.59
CA PRO A 359 -17.59 5.61 -17.32
C PRO A 359 -18.40 5.00 -16.16
N ILE A 360 -17.71 4.58 -15.10
CA ILE A 360 -18.34 3.92 -13.95
C ILE A 360 -18.21 4.83 -12.74
N LEU A 361 -19.32 5.15 -12.09
CA LEU A 361 -19.37 5.90 -10.85
C LEU A 361 -19.58 4.93 -9.69
N ILE A 362 -18.63 4.91 -8.75
CA ILE A 362 -18.62 3.98 -7.63
C ILE A 362 -18.73 4.78 -6.33
N GLY A 363 -19.81 4.52 -5.59
CA GLY A 363 -20.15 5.19 -4.32
C GLY A 363 -19.22 4.91 -3.14
N SER A 364 -18.11 4.22 -3.36
CA SER A 364 -17.11 3.90 -2.33
C SER A 364 -15.80 4.63 -2.57
N ASN A 365 -15.09 4.96 -1.50
CA ASN A 365 -13.82 5.67 -1.57
C ASN A 365 -12.62 4.81 -2.02
N SER A 366 -12.85 3.53 -2.38
CA SER A 366 -11.79 2.63 -2.84
C SER A 366 -12.32 1.54 -3.77
N ILE A 367 -11.55 1.23 -4.80
CA ILE A 367 -11.85 0.17 -5.78
C ILE A 367 -10.61 -0.68 -6.04
N ARG A 368 -10.80 -1.93 -6.45
CA ARG A 368 -9.76 -2.86 -6.87
C ARG A 368 -10.05 -3.35 -8.28
N LEU A 369 -9.18 -3.07 -9.25
CA LEU A 369 -9.24 -3.70 -10.56
C LEU A 369 -8.43 -4.99 -10.54
N LYS A 370 -8.88 -6.02 -11.23
CA LYS A 370 -8.17 -7.27 -11.47
C LYS A 370 -8.24 -7.55 -12.97
N PHE A 371 -7.11 -7.46 -13.65
CA PHE A 371 -6.97 -7.92 -15.02
C PHE A 371 -6.43 -9.35 -15.01
N VAL A 372 -7.10 -10.24 -15.74
CA VAL A 372 -6.63 -11.60 -16.02
C VAL A 372 -6.41 -11.68 -17.52
N SER A 373 -5.32 -12.30 -17.96
CA SER A 373 -5.05 -12.58 -19.37
C SER A 373 -4.23 -13.86 -19.52
N ASP A 374 -4.26 -14.53 -20.67
CA ASP A 374 -3.42 -15.70 -20.95
C ASP A 374 -2.41 -15.45 -22.09
N ASP A 375 -1.97 -16.50 -22.79
CA ASP A 375 -1.01 -16.39 -23.89
C ASP A 375 -1.58 -16.66 -25.28
N GLU A 376 -2.90 -16.77 -25.39
CA GLU A 376 -3.65 -16.89 -26.62
C GLU A 376 -4.45 -15.58 -26.88
N ASP A 377 -4.67 -15.21 -28.15
CA ASP A 377 -5.51 -14.06 -28.57
C ASP A 377 -5.43 -12.74 -27.76
N TYR A 378 -4.20 -12.22 -27.56
CA TYR A 378 -3.94 -11.00 -26.79
C TYR A 378 -4.41 -9.69 -27.48
N GLY A 379 -5.03 -8.80 -26.71
CA GLY A 379 -5.35 -7.42 -27.10
C GLY A 379 -4.25 -6.40 -26.74
N THR A 380 -4.41 -5.14 -27.16
CA THR A 380 -3.48 -4.05 -26.80
C THR A 380 -3.66 -3.55 -25.36
N GLY A 381 -4.68 -4.04 -24.65
CA GLY A 381 -4.95 -3.75 -23.24
C GLY A 381 -5.91 -2.57 -23.06
N PHE A 382 -5.84 -1.92 -21.90
CA PHE A 382 -6.75 -0.83 -21.55
C PHE A 382 -6.03 0.36 -20.92
N SER A 383 -6.66 1.53 -21.02
CA SER A 383 -6.22 2.76 -20.37
C SER A 383 -7.39 3.37 -19.62
N ILE A 384 -7.19 3.59 -18.32
CA ILE A 384 -8.24 4.07 -17.41
C ILE A 384 -7.72 5.30 -16.68
N THR A 385 -8.60 6.28 -16.54
CA THR A 385 -8.42 7.44 -15.67
C THR A 385 -9.46 7.41 -14.57
N TYR A 386 -9.08 7.77 -13.34
CA TYR A 386 -10.01 7.87 -12.22
C TYR A 386 -10.01 9.28 -11.66
N LYS A 387 -11.18 9.78 -11.22
CA LYS A 387 -11.32 11.07 -10.55
C LYS A 387 -12.06 10.90 -9.22
N ALA A 388 -11.60 11.62 -8.21
CA ALA A 388 -12.34 11.80 -6.96
C ALA A 388 -13.42 12.87 -7.15
N LEU A 389 -14.66 12.57 -6.83
CA LEU A 389 -15.77 13.51 -6.85
C LEU A 389 -16.21 13.81 -5.41
N THR A 390 -16.45 15.09 -5.11
CA THR A 390 -17.06 15.52 -3.84
C THR A 390 -18.58 15.33 -3.91
N PRO A 391 -19.26 15.13 -2.76
CA PRO A 391 -20.70 14.86 -2.70
C PRO A 391 -21.63 16.02 -3.11
N ASP A 392 -21.08 17.11 -3.67
CA ASP A 392 -21.87 18.24 -4.20
C ASP A 392 -22.59 17.88 -5.51
N ILE A 393 -22.16 16.79 -6.16
CA ILE A 393 -22.84 16.13 -7.27
C ILE A 393 -23.50 14.88 -6.66
N PRO A 394 -24.83 14.65 -6.83
CA PRO A 394 -25.45 13.44 -6.33
C PRO A 394 -24.70 12.21 -6.88
N PRO A 395 -24.12 11.35 -6.02
CA PRO A 395 -23.38 10.16 -6.43
C PRO A 395 -24.19 9.17 -7.28
N ASP A 396 -25.51 9.30 -7.21
CA ASP A 396 -26.45 8.28 -7.63
C ASP A 396 -27.33 8.81 -8.77
N ALA A 397 -26.84 9.73 -9.59
CA ALA A 397 -27.61 10.22 -10.74
C ALA A 397 -27.68 9.20 -11.89
N GLY A 398 -26.71 8.28 -12.01
CA GLY A 398 -26.68 7.24 -13.07
C GLY A 398 -26.55 7.76 -14.51
N CYS A 399 -26.73 9.06 -14.73
CA CYS A 399 -26.70 9.72 -16.03
C CYS A 399 -25.27 10.10 -16.42
N GLU A 400 -24.95 10.04 -17.72
CA GLU A 400 -23.59 10.20 -18.29
C GLU A 400 -22.57 9.10 -17.93
N SER A 401 -22.87 8.26 -16.91
CA SER A 401 -22.00 7.19 -16.42
C SER A 401 -22.78 6.17 -15.61
N LEU A 402 -22.47 4.87 -15.78
CA LEU A 402 -23.08 3.79 -15.02
C LEU A 402 -22.76 3.93 -13.52
N ALA A 403 -23.77 4.08 -12.68
CA ALA A 403 -23.60 4.14 -11.23
C ALA A 403 -23.76 2.76 -10.59
N VAL A 404 -22.87 2.39 -9.66
CA VAL A 404 -22.98 1.12 -8.91
C VAL A 404 -23.10 1.37 -7.42
N LEU A 405 -24.21 0.91 -6.84
CA LEU A 405 -24.64 1.18 -5.47
C LEU A 405 -24.48 -0.05 -4.58
N PHE A 406 -24.03 0.16 -3.34
CA PHE A 406 -23.71 -0.89 -2.35
C PHE A 406 -24.47 -0.72 -1.04
N GLU A 407 -25.14 0.41 -0.88
CA GLU A 407 -25.84 0.81 0.33
C GLU A 407 -27.30 1.13 0.00
N GLU A 408 -28.15 1.09 1.01
CA GLU A 408 -29.53 1.57 0.90
C GLU A 408 -29.52 3.08 0.68
N GLY A 409 -30.48 3.58 -0.09
CA GLY A 409 -30.43 4.97 -0.53
C GLY A 409 -31.65 5.40 -1.32
N VAL A 410 -31.54 6.58 -1.91
CA VAL A 410 -32.59 7.18 -2.73
C VAL A 410 -32.06 7.36 -4.14
N LEU A 411 -32.82 6.90 -5.12
CA LEU A 411 -32.62 7.12 -6.54
C LEU A 411 -33.54 8.25 -7.00
N GLU A 412 -32.99 9.23 -7.68
CA GLU A 412 -33.70 10.42 -8.16
C GLU A 412 -33.32 10.67 -9.62
N SER A 413 -34.32 11.03 -10.44
CA SER A 413 -34.07 11.56 -11.78
C SER A 413 -33.29 12.87 -11.72
N MET A 414 -32.59 13.23 -12.81
CA MET A 414 -31.83 14.49 -12.84
C MET A 414 -32.73 15.69 -12.51
N HIS A 415 -32.19 16.59 -11.70
CA HIS A 415 -32.84 17.83 -11.25
C HIS A 415 -34.09 17.66 -10.38
N TYR A 416 -34.46 16.44 -9.98
CA TYR A 416 -35.60 16.20 -9.11
C TYR A 416 -35.66 17.19 -7.92
N PRO A 417 -36.81 17.83 -7.63
CA PRO A 417 -38.13 17.62 -8.23
C PRO A 417 -38.43 18.46 -9.49
N GLU A 418 -37.45 19.17 -10.03
CA GLU A 418 -37.60 19.90 -11.30
C GLU A 418 -37.63 18.94 -12.49
N HIS A 419 -37.96 19.47 -13.67
CA HIS A 419 -38.06 18.68 -14.88
C HIS A 419 -36.74 17.98 -15.23
N TYR A 420 -36.81 16.68 -15.57
CA TYR A 420 -35.64 15.96 -16.07
C TYR A 420 -35.20 16.47 -17.45
N SER A 421 -33.96 16.18 -17.82
CA SER A 421 -33.40 16.57 -19.12
C SER A 421 -33.87 15.62 -20.24
N ASN A 422 -34.04 16.15 -21.44
CA ASN A 422 -34.20 15.38 -22.67
C ASN A 422 -32.92 14.59 -22.98
N MET A 423 -33.05 13.48 -23.71
CA MET A 423 -31.96 12.57 -24.09
C MET A 423 -31.16 12.04 -22.88
N ALA A 424 -31.82 11.87 -21.74
CA ALA A 424 -31.21 11.27 -20.57
C ALA A 424 -31.03 9.76 -20.82
N ASP A 425 -29.88 9.24 -20.46
CA ASP A 425 -29.61 7.80 -20.38
C ASP A 425 -28.88 7.55 -19.07
N CYS A 426 -29.64 7.04 -18.10
CA CYS A 426 -29.20 6.89 -16.73
C CYS A 426 -29.30 5.43 -16.31
N GLN A 427 -28.21 4.88 -15.77
CA GLN A 427 -28.12 3.46 -15.46
C GLN A 427 -27.56 3.23 -14.06
N TRP A 428 -28.23 2.39 -13.28
CA TRP A 428 -27.86 2.04 -11.92
C TRP A 428 -27.81 0.54 -11.69
N ILE A 429 -26.74 0.07 -11.07
CA ILE A 429 -26.61 -1.29 -10.57
C ILE A 429 -26.73 -1.29 -9.03
N ILE A 430 -27.93 -1.66 -8.60
CA ILE A 430 -28.37 -2.24 -7.32
C ILE A 430 -27.60 -3.46 -6.87
N CYS A 431 -26.76 -3.49 -5.83
CA CYS A 431 -26.38 -4.78 -5.23
C CYS A 431 -26.53 -4.85 -3.72
N ALA A 432 -27.34 -5.82 -3.30
CA ALA A 432 -27.60 -6.16 -1.92
C ALA A 432 -26.47 -7.03 -1.32
N PRO A 433 -26.30 -6.98 0.01
CA PRO A 433 -25.40 -7.88 0.74
C PRO A 433 -25.87 -9.34 0.66
N LYS A 434 -25.02 -10.27 1.11
CA LYS A 434 -25.33 -11.71 1.09
C LYS A 434 -26.67 -12.01 1.79
N ASP A 435 -27.43 -12.93 1.22
CA ASP A 435 -28.75 -13.38 1.71
C ASP A 435 -29.83 -12.27 1.70
N HIS A 436 -29.66 -11.24 0.85
CA HIS A 436 -30.65 -10.19 0.63
C HIS A 436 -31.01 -10.05 -0.86
N VAL A 437 -32.20 -9.52 -1.11
CA VAL A 437 -32.65 -9.04 -2.42
C VAL A 437 -32.90 -7.53 -2.35
N VAL A 438 -32.87 -6.86 -3.49
CA VAL A 438 -33.11 -5.42 -3.61
C VAL A 438 -34.61 -5.17 -3.73
N LYS A 439 -35.12 -4.22 -2.95
CA LYS A 439 -36.49 -3.71 -3.07
C LYS A 439 -36.43 -2.23 -3.45
N LEU A 440 -37.02 -1.90 -4.59
CA LEU A 440 -37.20 -0.54 -5.08
C LEU A 440 -38.63 -0.07 -4.80
N THR A 441 -38.79 1.07 -4.15
CA THR A 441 -40.10 1.63 -3.80
C THR A 441 -40.21 3.06 -4.27
N TYR A 442 -41.08 3.33 -5.24
CA TYR A 442 -41.32 4.67 -5.77
C TYR A 442 -42.07 5.54 -4.75
N GLN A 443 -41.57 6.76 -4.55
CA GLN A 443 -42.15 7.80 -3.71
C GLN A 443 -42.77 8.92 -4.54
N TYR A 444 -42.24 9.15 -5.74
CA TYR A 444 -42.73 10.09 -6.73
C TYR A 444 -42.47 9.54 -8.13
N PHE A 445 -43.39 9.77 -9.07
CA PHE A 445 -43.29 9.26 -10.44
C PHE A 445 -44.14 10.10 -11.40
N GLU A 446 -43.47 10.85 -12.27
CA GLU A 446 -44.02 11.62 -13.37
C GLU A 446 -43.04 11.53 -14.55
N VAL A 447 -43.26 10.56 -15.43
CA VAL A 447 -42.46 10.31 -16.63
C VAL A 447 -43.40 10.36 -17.83
N GLU A 448 -42.97 10.87 -18.98
CA GLU A 448 -43.82 11.03 -20.17
C GLU A 448 -44.60 9.74 -20.49
N GLU A 449 -45.93 9.86 -20.64
CA GLU A 449 -46.80 8.72 -20.90
C GLU A 449 -46.89 8.42 -22.40
N SER A 450 -46.61 7.18 -22.81
CA SER A 450 -46.79 6.69 -24.18
C SER A 450 -47.30 5.26 -24.17
N GLU A 451 -47.86 4.79 -25.30
CA GLU A 451 -48.63 3.53 -25.39
C GLU A 451 -47.82 2.29 -24.96
N ASP A 452 -46.50 2.30 -25.19
CA ASP A 452 -45.55 1.25 -24.78
C ASP A 452 -44.34 1.82 -24.00
N CYS A 453 -44.47 2.99 -23.39
CA CYS A 453 -43.34 3.71 -22.75
C CYS A 453 -42.13 3.90 -23.69
N SER A 454 -42.39 4.14 -24.98
CA SER A 454 -41.35 4.25 -26.01
C SER A 454 -40.65 5.61 -26.07
N CYS A 455 -41.26 6.65 -25.50
CA CYS A 455 -40.64 7.98 -25.39
C CYS A 455 -39.70 7.98 -24.18
N ASP A 456 -40.28 8.08 -22.98
CA ASP A 456 -39.55 8.05 -21.73
C ASP A 456 -39.96 6.86 -20.88
N ALA A 457 -38.98 6.21 -20.26
CA ALA A 457 -39.23 5.04 -19.42
C ALA A 457 -38.21 4.90 -18.30
N VAL A 458 -38.71 4.46 -17.13
CA VAL A 458 -37.88 3.81 -16.11
C VAL A 458 -38.05 2.30 -16.27
N THR A 459 -37.00 1.59 -16.65
CA THR A 459 -37.03 0.14 -16.86
C THR A 459 -36.48 -0.59 -15.65
N VAL A 460 -37.30 -1.46 -15.07
CA VAL A 460 -36.90 -2.44 -14.04
C VAL A 460 -37.62 -3.76 -14.29
N TYR A 461 -37.01 -4.66 -15.07
CA TYR A 461 -37.60 -5.88 -15.65
C TYR A 461 -38.74 -5.63 -16.65
N GLU A 462 -39.55 -4.60 -16.43
CA GLU A 462 -40.60 -4.05 -17.29
C GLU A 462 -40.42 -2.52 -17.37
N ASP A 463 -41.03 -1.90 -18.37
CA ASP A 463 -40.95 -0.45 -18.60
C ASP A 463 -42.09 0.28 -17.86
N PHE A 464 -41.73 1.32 -17.12
CA PHE A 464 -42.67 2.16 -16.37
C PHE A 464 -42.64 3.59 -16.92
N CYS A 465 -43.82 4.14 -17.19
CA CYS A 465 -44.02 5.53 -17.61
C CYS A 465 -45.41 6.05 -17.14
N GLY A 466 -45.64 7.35 -17.28
CA GLY A 466 -46.85 8.03 -16.83
C GLY A 466 -46.77 8.63 -15.42
N PHE A 467 -47.94 8.99 -14.88
CA PHE A 467 -48.09 9.75 -13.63
C PHE A 467 -48.58 8.90 -12.44
N ALA A 468 -48.86 7.61 -12.69
CA ALA A 468 -49.27 6.69 -11.64
C ALA A 468 -48.03 6.13 -10.92
N LEU A 469 -48.03 6.16 -9.58
CA LEU A 469 -46.98 5.56 -8.78
C LEU A 469 -46.87 4.05 -9.06
N PRO A 470 -45.74 3.55 -9.59
CA PRO A 470 -45.57 2.12 -9.83
C PRO A 470 -45.54 1.32 -8.53
N ALA A 471 -45.93 0.05 -8.61
CA ALA A 471 -45.85 -0.86 -7.47
C ALA A 471 -44.38 -1.10 -7.06
N PRO A 472 -44.09 -1.38 -5.78
CA PRO A 472 -42.73 -1.69 -5.34
C PRO A 472 -42.18 -2.93 -6.06
N VAL A 473 -40.98 -2.80 -6.63
CA VAL A 473 -40.32 -3.86 -7.38
C VAL A 473 -39.35 -4.60 -6.47
N LEU A 474 -39.43 -5.92 -6.44
CA LEU A 474 -38.51 -6.78 -5.70
C LEU A 474 -37.65 -7.56 -6.70
N SER A 475 -36.33 -7.52 -6.54
CA SER A 475 -35.43 -8.27 -7.42
C SER A 475 -35.51 -9.78 -7.17
N SER A 476 -35.28 -10.55 -8.23
CA SER A 476 -35.15 -12.01 -8.17
C SER A 476 -33.80 -12.49 -7.66
N SER A 477 -32.82 -11.57 -7.56
CA SER A 477 -31.44 -11.86 -7.13
C SER A 477 -30.91 -10.76 -6.20
N ALA A 478 -29.67 -10.90 -5.73
CA ALA A 478 -28.98 -9.85 -4.97
C ALA A 478 -28.61 -8.63 -5.82
N VAL A 479 -28.88 -8.63 -7.13
CA VAL A 479 -28.56 -7.56 -8.08
C VAL A 479 -29.83 -7.06 -8.78
N MET A 480 -29.95 -5.74 -8.95
CA MET A 480 -31.03 -5.05 -9.68
C MET A 480 -30.41 -4.01 -10.63
N LEU A 481 -30.80 -4.03 -11.90
CA LEU A 481 -30.48 -2.99 -12.88
C LEU A 481 -31.71 -2.07 -13.00
N VAL A 482 -31.50 -0.77 -12.87
CA VAL A 482 -32.49 0.27 -13.14
C VAL A 482 -31.95 1.12 -14.28
N VAL A 483 -32.77 1.36 -15.29
CA VAL A 483 -32.44 2.23 -16.42
C VAL A 483 -33.50 3.31 -16.51
N PHE A 484 -33.10 4.56 -16.76
CA PHE A 484 -34.01 5.64 -17.10
C PHE A 484 -33.57 6.24 -18.44
N HIS A 485 -34.48 6.26 -19.40
CA HIS A 485 -34.29 6.85 -20.71
C HIS A 485 -35.30 7.98 -20.94
N SER A 486 -34.87 9.05 -21.59
CA SER A 486 -35.78 10.06 -22.14
C SER A 486 -35.45 10.43 -23.59
N ASP A 487 -36.46 10.85 -24.33
CA ASP A 487 -36.38 11.22 -25.73
C ASP A 487 -36.00 12.70 -25.95
N GLU A 488 -36.12 13.22 -27.18
CA GLU A 488 -35.75 14.60 -27.52
C GLU A 488 -36.77 15.66 -27.06
N THR A 489 -37.94 15.26 -26.56
CA THR A 489 -39.10 16.11 -26.29
C THR A 489 -39.64 15.92 -24.86
N GLU A 490 -40.83 16.48 -24.60
CA GLU A 490 -41.62 16.50 -23.35
C GLU A 490 -41.01 15.88 -22.08
N THR A 491 -40.72 16.72 -21.07
CA THR A 491 -40.22 16.24 -19.77
C THR A 491 -41.11 16.66 -18.61
N PHE A 492 -41.02 15.94 -17.50
CA PHE A 492 -41.82 16.13 -16.27
C PHE A 492 -40.96 16.04 -15.00
N GLY A 493 -41.57 16.03 -13.82
CA GLY A 493 -40.86 16.00 -12.52
C GLY A 493 -40.02 14.73 -12.27
N GLY A 494 -40.13 13.72 -13.13
CA GLY A 494 -39.31 12.51 -13.11
C GLY A 494 -39.69 11.58 -11.97
N PHE A 495 -38.71 10.96 -11.32
CA PHE A 495 -38.99 9.97 -10.28
C PHE A 495 -38.08 10.11 -9.07
N ARG A 496 -38.62 9.67 -7.93
CA ARG A 496 -37.88 9.44 -6.69
C ARG A 496 -38.24 8.07 -6.17
N ALA A 497 -37.25 7.22 -5.95
CA ALA A 497 -37.44 5.87 -5.43
C ALA A 497 -36.45 5.56 -4.29
N THR A 498 -36.89 4.75 -3.34
CA THR A 498 -36.04 4.27 -2.24
C THR A 498 -35.60 2.84 -2.51
N VAL A 499 -34.31 2.60 -2.31
CA VAL A 499 -33.67 1.28 -2.39
C VAL A 499 -33.50 0.76 -0.97
N SER A 500 -34.01 -0.45 -0.71
CA SER A 500 -33.84 -1.17 0.55
C SER A 500 -33.44 -2.62 0.30
N PHE A 501 -32.79 -3.26 1.27
CA PHE A 501 -32.36 -4.64 1.19
C PHE A 501 -33.25 -5.53 2.06
N VAL A 502 -33.88 -6.51 1.42
CA VAL A 502 -34.80 -7.44 2.09
C VAL A 502 -34.09 -8.77 2.29
N HIS A 503 -33.92 -9.18 3.55
CA HIS A 503 -33.30 -10.47 3.87
C HIS A 503 -34.17 -11.64 3.40
N VAL A 504 -33.56 -12.58 2.67
CA VAL A 504 -34.19 -13.82 2.20
C VAL A 504 -33.57 -14.99 2.95
N PRO A 505 -34.30 -15.68 3.86
CA PRO A 505 -33.78 -16.83 4.56
C PRO A 505 -33.42 -17.96 3.57
N GLY A 506 -32.17 -18.38 3.57
CA GLY A 506 -31.71 -19.50 2.75
C GLY A 506 -32.49 -20.78 3.07
N ASN A 507 -33.13 -21.35 2.04
CA ASN A 507 -33.80 -22.65 2.11
C ASN A 507 -32.77 -23.71 2.54
N ARG A 508 -32.77 -24.12 3.81
CA ARG A 508 -32.06 -25.33 4.26
C ARG A 508 -32.72 -26.51 3.55
N ARG A 509 -32.10 -26.99 2.47
CA ARG A 509 -32.40 -28.33 1.95
C ARG A 509 -32.10 -29.31 3.08
N ASN A 510 -33.17 -29.91 3.60
CA ASN A 510 -33.12 -31.09 4.44
C ASN A 510 -32.33 -32.18 3.70
N LEU A 511 -31.05 -32.37 4.07
CA LEU A 511 -30.39 -33.67 3.94
C LEU A 511 -30.82 -34.50 5.15
N GLY A 512 -32.02 -35.04 5.05
CA GLY A 512 -32.56 -36.02 5.99
C GLY A 512 -32.43 -37.43 5.40
N LYS A 513 -31.70 -38.28 6.14
CA LYS A 513 -31.61 -39.75 6.09
C LYS A 513 -30.93 -40.39 4.89
#